data_AF-W1VKR8-F1
#
_entry.id   AF-W1VKR8-F1
#
_cell.length_a   1.000
_cell.length_b   1.000
_cell.length_c   1.000
_cell.angle_alpha   90.00
_cell.angle_beta   90.00
_cell.angle_gamma   90.00
#
_symmetry.space_group_name_H-M   'P 1'
#
loop_
_entity.id
_entity.type
_entity.pdbx_description
1 polymer ?
#
loop_
_entity_poly.entity_id
_entity_poly.type
_entity_poly.pdbx_seq_one_letter_code
_entity_poly.pdbx_strand_id
1 'polypeptide(L)'
;GSCVAAALITGLGVSAREFIAALTVQCRMPYRVAAAGIASVSFLRRFGDDFRILRQSRALRGAGGTVPVLSPILRWFASLVPLVISSIRHAERISTSMDSRAFGAYPTRTELVEVRWRLRDGLVIALCWAMTACLFLAR
;
A
#
# COMPACT_ATOMS: atom_id res chain seq x y z
N GLY A 1 19.32 -10.59 15.47
CA GLY A 1 19.14 -9.19 15.92
C GLY A 1 19.21 -8.20 14.76
N SER A 2 20.35 -8.11 14.10
CA SER A 2 20.64 -7.14 13.01
C SER A 2 19.66 -7.18 11.83
N CYS A 3 19.28 -8.38 11.32
CA CYS A 3 18.35 -8.49 10.20
C CYS A 3 16.94 -7.95 10.52
N VAL A 4 16.47 -8.15 11.75
CA VAL A 4 15.16 -7.66 12.21
C VAL A 4 15.19 -6.14 12.40
N ALA A 5 16.29 -5.61 12.94
CA ALA A 5 16.47 -4.17 13.07
C ALA A 5 16.52 -3.48 11.70
N ALA A 6 17.26 -4.03 10.73
CA ALA A 6 17.30 -3.51 9.37
C ALA A 6 15.93 -3.58 8.67
N ALA A 7 15.20 -4.69 8.86
CA ALA A 7 13.84 -4.84 8.33
C ALA A 7 12.86 -3.82 8.93
N LEU A 8 12.95 -3.55 10.24
CA LEU A 8 12.12 -2.56 10.92
C LEU A 8 12.46 -1.13 10.50
N ILE A 9 13.74 -0.78 10.39
CA ILE A 9 14.19 0.55 9.93
C ILE A 9 13.71 0.81 8.50
N THR A 10 13.84 -0.20 7.62
CA THR A 10 13.37 -0.10 6.23
C THR A 10 11.84 -0.05 6.16
N GLY A 11 11.14 -0.86 6.96
CA GLY A 11 9.69 -0.92 6.99
C GLY A 11 9.01 0.31 7.59
N LEU A 12 9.69 1.03 8.50
CA LEU A 12 9.19 2.27 9.11
C LEU A 12 9.50 3.51 8.24
N GLY A 13 10.61 3.50 7.51
CA GLY A 13 11.07 4.66 6.74
C GLY A 13 10.57 4.75 5.29
N VAL A 14 10.20 3.62 4.68
CA VAL A 14 9.87 3.56 3.25
C VAL A 14 8.36 3.51 3.05
N SER A 15 7.83 4.40 2.21
CA SER A 15 6.42 4.31 1.84
C SER A 15 6.17 3.08 0.97
N ALA A 16 5.02 2.42 1.14
CA ALA A 16 4.68 1.21 0.37
C ALA A 16 4.79 1.41 -1.16
N ARG A 17 4.56 2.64 -1.65
CA ARG A 17 4.71 3.00 -3.07
C ARG A 17 6.18 3.02 -3.50
N GLU A 18 7.06 3.60 -2.68
CA GLU A 18 8.51 3.62 -2.93
C GLU A 18 9.10 2.20 -2.87
N PHE A 19 8.60 1.35 -1.96
CA PHE A 19 9.00 -0.06 -1.90
C PHE A 19 8.61 -0.83 -3.17
N ILE A 20 7.38 -0.64 -3.66
CA ILE A 20 6.92 -1.27 -4.91
C ILE A 20 7.72 -0.75 -6.11
N ALA A 21 8.03 0.54 -6.14
CA ALA A 21 8.89 1.11 -7.18
C ALA A 21 10.30 0.49 -7.14
N ALA A 22 10.90 0.35 -5.96
CA ALA A 22 12.19 -0.32 -5.78
C ALA A 22 12.15 -1.79 -6.21
N LEU A 23 11.09 -2.54 -5.89
CA LEU A 23 10.90 -3.91 -6.37
C LEU A 23 10.78 -3.99 -7.90
N THR A 24 10.11 -3.02 -8.51
CA THR A 24 9.94 -2.99 -9.97
C THR A 24 11.26 -2.76 -10.68
N VAL A 25 12.06 -1.81 -10.19
CA VAL A 25 13.37 -1.46 -10.75
C VAL A 25 14.41 -2.54 -10.46
N GLN A 26 14.50 -3.01 -9.21
CA GLN A 26 15.57 -3.92 -8.77
C GLN A 26 15.28 -5.39 -9.08
N CYS A 27 14.03 -5.85 -8.93
CA CYS A 27 13.64 -7.23 -9.24
C CYS A 27 13.07 -7.40 -10.66
N ARG A 28 13.11 -6.35 -11.50
CA ARG A 28 12.55 -6.33 -12.87
C ARG A 28 11.14 -6.93 -12.96
N MET A 29 10.25 -6.55 -12.04
CA MET A 29 8.87 -7.01 -12.10
C MET A 29 8.16 -6.48 -13.35
N PRO A 30 7.23 -7.26 -13.95
CA PRO A 30 6.44 -6.79 -15.09
C PRO A 30 5.64 -5.55 -14.68
N TYR A 31 5.65 -4.53 -15.55
CA TYR A 31 4.98 -3.25 -15.35
C TYR A 31 3.51 -3.37 -14.87
N ARG A 32 2.78 -4.36 -15.37
CA ARG A 32 1.38 -4.64 -14.97
C ARG A 32 1.24 -5.00 -13.49
N VAL A 33 2.20 -5.74 -12.95
CA VAL A 33 2.22 -6.16 -11.53
C VAL A 33 2.56 -4.98 -10.64
N ALA A 34 3.50 -4.13 -11.06
CA ALA A 34 3.86 -2.90 -10.37
C ALA A 34 2.68 -1.92 -10.29
N ALA A 35 2.01 -1.68 -11.42
CA ALA A 35 0.84 -0.82 -11.49
C ALA A 35 -0.32 -1.36 -10.62
N ALA A 36 -0.55 -2.67 -10.64
CA ALA A 36 -1.52 -3.32 -9.77
C ALA A 36 -1.17 -3.14 -8.29
N GLY A 37 0.08 -3.36 -7.89
CA GLY A 37 0.51 -3.18 -6.50
C GLY A 37 0.32 -1.75 -6.00
N ILE A 38 0.68 -0.76 -6.82
CA ILE A 38 0.49 0.67 -6.50
C ILE A 38 -1.00 1.00 -6.37
N ALA A 39 -1.85 0.45 -7.25
CA ALA A 39 -3.30 0.59 -7.17
C ALA A 39 -3.85 -0.05 -5.89
N SER A 40 -3.42 -1.27 -5.54
CA SER A 40 -3.83 -2.00 -4.33
C SER A 40 -3.53 -1.23 -3.05
N VAL A 41 -2.34 -0.64 -2.91
CA VAL A 41 -2.01 0.21 -1.74
C VAL A 41 -2.94 1.41 -1.65
N SER A 42 -3.30 2.00 -2.79
CA SER A 42 -4.19 3.16 -2.84
C SER A 42 -5.63 2.77 -2.50
N PHE A 43 -6.09 1.61 -2.98
CA PHE A 43 -7.38 1.02 -2.62
C PHE A 43 -7.50 0.74 -1.13
N LEU A 44 -6.47 0.15 -0.53
CA LEU A 44 -6.47 -0.19 0.89
C LEU A 44 -6.63 1.06 1.76
N ARG A 45 -5.88 2.12 1.44
CA ARG A 45 -6.01 3.42 2.14
C ARG A 45 -7.42 3.97 2.02
N ARG A 46 -8.00 3.93 0.82
CA ARG A 46 -9.36 4.40 0.58
C ARG A 46 -10.42 3.61 1.36
N PHE A 47 -10.29 2.28 1.43
CA PHE A 47 -11.21 1.44 2.21
C PHE A 47 -11.13 1.73 3.71
N GLY A 48 -9.95 2.08 4.22
CA GLY A 48 -9.78 2.52 5.60
C GLY A 48 -10.61 3.77 5.91
N ASP A 49 -10.58 4.76 5.01
CA ASP A 49 -11.36 5.99 5.16
C ASP A 49 -12.87 5.73 5.08
N ASP A 50 -13.32 4.97 4.08
CA ASP A 50 -14.72 4.59 3.90
C ASP A 50 -15.24 3.81 5.13
N PHE A 51 -14.42 2.91 5.69
CA PHE A 51 -14.77 2.16 6.89
C PHE A 51 -14.92 3.06 8.11
N ARG A 52 -14.05 4.07 8.27
CA ARG A 52 -14.12 5.03 9.37
C ARG A 52 -15.42 5.84 9.29
N ILE A 53 -15.79 6.32 8.11
CA ILE A 53 -17.03 7.06 7.87
C ILE A 53 -18.25 6.17 8.14
N LEU A 54 -18.23 4.92 7.66
CA LEU A 54 -19.31 3.97 7.89
C LEU A 54 -19.51 3.69 9.38
N ARG A 55 -18.42 3.51 10.14
CA ARG A 55 -18.47 3.29 11.59
C ARG A 55 -19.04 4.50 12.32
N GLN A 56 -18.62 5.71 11.97
CA GLN A 56 -19.12 6.95 12.56
C GLN A 56 -20.60 7.16 12.28
N SER A 57 -21.05 6.99 11.03
CA SER A 57 -22.47 7.15 10.67
C SER A 57 -23.38 6.16 11.40
N ARG A 58 -22.89 4.95 11.69
CA ARG A 58 -23.64 3.94 12.45
C ARG A 58 -23.64 4.18 13.95
N ALA A 59 -22.57 4.74 14.50
CA ALA A 59 -22.56 5.17 15.90
C ALA A 59 -23.67 6.20 16.16
N LEU A 60 -23.91 7.11 15.20
CA LEU A 60 -24.97 8.13 15.29
C LEU A 60 -26.38 7.56 15.13
N ARG A 61 -26.57 6.46 14.38
CA ARG A 61 -27.91 5.86 14.18
C ARG A 61 -28.40 5.01 15.35
N GLY A 62 -27.59 4.84 16.40
CA GLY A 62 -27.89 3.94 17.51
C GLY A 62 -27.83 2.49 17.02
N ALA A 63 -26.81 1.73 17.43
CA ALA A 63 -26.66 0.34 17.04
C ALA A 63 -27.61 -0.58 17.86
N GLY A 64 -28.91 -0.36 17.72
CA GLY A 64 -29.99 -1.12 18.36
C GLY A 64 -30.35 -2.32 17.51
N GLY A 65 -29.90 -3.51 17.91
CA GLY A 65 -30.34 -4.78 17.36
C GLY A 65 -30.91 -5.62 18.49
N THR A 66 -32.18 -6.00 18.37
CA THR A 66 -33.05 -6.61 19.39
C THR A 66 -32.68 -8.05 19.76
N VAL A 67 -31.72 -8.67 19.06
CA VAL A 67 -31.29 -10.06 19.29
C VAL A 67 -29.82 -10.12 19.72
N PRO A 68 -29.50 -10.42 20.99
CA PRO A 68 -28.15 -10.30 21.54
C PRO A 68 -27.16 -11.34 21.00
N VAL A 69 -27.63 -12.52 20.57
CA VAL A 69 -26.75 -13.65 20.20
C VAL A 69 -26.26 -13.58 18.74
N LEU A 70 -27.12 -13.22 17.78
CA LEU A 70 -26.72 -13.08 16.35
C LEU A 70 -26.36 -11.65 15.93
N SER A 71 -26.56 -10.65 16.79
CA SER A 71 -26.21 -9.25 16.52
C SER A 71 -24.79 -9.04 15.97
N PRO A 72 -23.72 -9.61 16.55
CA PRO A 72 -22.35 -9.26 16.15
C PRO A 72 -22.04 -9.70 14.71
N ILE A 73 -22.51 -10.88 14.29
CA ILE A 73 -22.28 -11.42 12.96
C ILE A 73 -23.07 -10.63 11.91
N LEU A 74 -24.36 -10.38 12.15
CA LEU A 74 -25.18 -9.59 11.24
C LEU A 74 -24.63 -8.16 11.09
N ARG A 75 -24.15 -7.53 12.18
CA ARG A 75 -23.50 -6.21 12.14
C ARG A 75 -22.20 -6.22 11.34
N TRP A 76 -21.43 -7.30 11.42
CA TRP A 76 -20.20 -7.45 10.66
C TRP A 76 -20.48 -7.60 9.17
N PHE A 77 -21.36 -8.53 8.77
CA PHE A 77 -21.79 -8.68 7.37
C PHE A 77 -22.43 -7.41 6.80
N ALA A 78 -23.27 -6.74 7.58
CA ALA A 78 -23.85 -5.46 7.17
C ALA A 78 -22.79 -4.37 6.94
N SER A 79 -21.61 -4.45 7.55
CA SER A 79 -20.48 -3.54 7.31
C SER A 79 -19.70 -3.88 6.04
N LEU A 80 -19.61 -5.16 5.71
CA LEU A 80 -18.88 -5.61 4.53
C LEU A 80 -19.60 -5.30 3.23
N VAL A 81 -20.92 -5.52 3.18
CA VAL A 81 -21.73 -5.27 1.97
C VAL A 81 -21.50 -3.86 1.39
N PRO A 82 -21.65 -2.75 2.14
CA PRO A 82 -21.44 -1.42 1.58
C PRO A 82 -19.98 -1.15 1.17
N LEU A 83 -19.00 -1.75 1.86
CA LEU A 83 -17.58 -1.64 1.47
C LEU A 83 -17.31 -2.36 0.15
N VAL A 84 -17.89 -3.56 -0.05
CA VAL A 84 -17.78 -4.32 -1.30
C VAL A 84 -18.45 -3.56 -2.45
N ILE A 85 -19.62 -2.97 -2.22
CA ILE A 85 -20.28 -2.18 -3.26
C ILE A 85 -19.46 -0.90 -3.55
N SER A 86 -18.89 -0.24 -2.54
CA SER A 86 -17.98 0.90 -2.74
C SER A 86 -16.75 0.50 -3.55
N SER A 87 -16.15 -0.65 -3.26
CA SER A 87 -14.96 -1.15 -3.94
C SER A 87 -15.22 -1.47 -5.41
N ILE A 88 -16.33 -2.15 -5.73
CA ILE A 88 -16.71 -2.49 -7.10
C ILE A 88 -16.87 -1.22 -7.93
N ARG A 89 -17.66 -0.25 -7.45
CA ARG A 89 -17.85 1.03 -8.14
C ARG A 89 -16.54 1.79 -8.34
N HIS A 90 -15.63 1.71 -7.37
CA HIS A 90 -14.34 2.36 -7.47
C HIS A 90 -13.45 1.69 -8.53
N ALA A 91 -13.44 0.35 -8.57
CA ALA A 91 -12.69 -0.42 -9.54
C ALA A 91 -13.20 -0.17 -10.96
N GLU A 92 -14.52 -0.17 -11.16
CA GLU A 92 -15.15 0.15 -12.45
C GLU A 92 -14.74 1.54 -12.94
N ARG A 93 -14.84 2.56 -12.08
CA ARG A 93 -14.42 3.93 -12.45
C ARG A 93 -12.95 4.01 -12.84
N ILE A 94 -12.08 3.28 -12.14
CA ILE A 94 -10.66 3.24 -12.50
C ILE A 94 -10.46 2.55 -13.83
N SER A 95 -11.12 1.41 -14.08
CA SER A 95 -11.04 0.70 -15.36
C SER A 95 -11.49 1.60 -16.50
N THR A 96 -12.66 2.23 -16.41
CA THR A 96 -13.16 3.12 -17.45
C THR A 96 -12.21 4.29 -17.69
N SER A 97 -11.60 4.85 -16.64
CA SER A 97 -10.60 5.92 -16.77
C SER A 97 -9.27 5.45 -17.36
N MET A 98 -8.90 4.18 -17.15
CA MET A 98 -7.70 3.56 -17.70
C MET A 98 -7.90 3.28 -19.19
N ASP A 99 -9.05 2.73 -19.55
CA ASP A 99 -9.45 2.45 -20.93
C ASP A 99 -9.50 3.75 -21.74
N SER A 100 -10.09 4.83 -21.18
CA SER A 100 -10.11 6.15 -21.84
C SER A 100 -8.73 6.77 -22.03
N ARG A 101 -7.73 6.37 -21.25
CA ARG A 101 -6.32 6.80 -21.36
C ARG A 101 -5.47 5.83 -22.17
N ALA A 102 -6.08 4.87 -22.85
CA ALA A 102 -5.41 3.84 -23.65
C ALA A 102 -4.34 3.06 -22.84
N PHE A 103 -4.65 2.73 -21.59
CA PHE A 103 -3.74 1.96 -20.74
C PHE A 103 -3.52 0.56 -21.33
N GLY A 104 -2.28 0.26 -21.74
CA GLY A 104 -1.94 -1.01 -22.39
C GLY A 104 -1.89 -0.98 -23.92
N ALA A 105 -2.09 0.17 -24.56
CA ALA A 105 -1.95 0.31 -26.01
C ALA A 105 -0.51 0.12 -26.53
N TYR A 106 0.50 0.30 -25.67
CA TYR A 106 1.91 0.13 -26.02
C TYR A 106 2.61 -0.85 -25.04
N PRO A 107 3.48 -1.74 -25.53
CA PRO A 107 4.25 -2.68 -24.71
C PRO A 107 5.36 -1.98 -23.90
N THR A 108 5.85 -0.83 -24.37
CA THR A 108 6.86 -0.01 -23.70
C THR A 108 6.24 1.32 -23.29
N ARG A 109 6.30 1.61 -21.99
CA ARG A 109 5.83 2.88 -21.42
C ARG A 109 7.03 3.77 -21.09
N THR A 110 6.90 5.07 -21.29
CA THR A 110 7.80 6.06 -20.69
C THR A 110 7.50 6.17 -19.20
N GLU A 111 8.48 5.83 -18.36
CA GLU A 111 8.33 5.89 -16.91
C GLU A 111 8.32 7.35 -16.45
N LEU A 112 7.22 7.78 -15.81
CA LEU A 112 7.06 9.16 -15.32
C LEU A 112 7.80 9.39 -13.98
N VAL A 113 8.13 8.31 -13.27
CA VAL A 113 8.80 8.36 -11.98
C VAL A 113 10.20 7.80 -12.13
N GLU A 114 11.17 8.70 -12.26
CA GLU A 114 12.57 8.35 -12.13
C GLU A 114 12.90 8.21 -10.64
N VAL A 115 13.25 6.99 -10.23
CA VAL A 115 13.85 6.76 -8.90
C VAL A 115 15.29 7.28 -8.95
N ARG A 116 15.43 8.60 -8.78
CA ARG A 116 16.74 9.26 -8.72
C ARG A 116 17.38 8.97 -7.37
N TRP A 117 18.62 8.51 -7.43
CA TRP A 117 19.44 8.26 -6.24
C TRP A 117 19.56 9.55 -5.41
N ARG A 118 19.13 9.51 -4.15
CA ARG A 118 19.22 10.67 -3.27
C ARG A 118 20.54 10.61 -2.52
N LEU A 119 21.15 11.77 -2.27
CA LEU A 119 22.38 11.87 -1.46
C LEU A 119 22.23 11.23 -0.07
N ARG A 120 21.00 11.21 0.46
CA ARG A 120 20.65 10.52 1.71
C ARG A 120 20.87 9.01 1.63
N ASP A 121 20.59 8.40 0.47
CA ASP A 121 20.76 6.95 0.26
C ASP A 121 22.26 6.60 0.30
N GLY A 122 23.11 7.44 -0.32
CA GLY A 122 24.57 7.29 -0.27
C GLY A 122 25.14 7.45 1.14
N LEU A 123 24.63 8.40 1.92
CA LEU A 123 25.08 8.64 3.29
C LEU A 123 24.72 7.47 4.23
N VAL A 124 23.52 6.88 4.06
CA VAL A 124 23.12 5.68 4.82
C VAL A 124 23.99 4.47 4.46
N ILE A 125 24.30 4.27 3.19
CA ILE A 125 25.20 3.19 2.75
C ILE A 125 26.60 3.38 3.34
N ALA A 126 27.15 4.59 3.28
CA ALA A 126 28.45 4.92 3.84
C ALA A 126 28.51 4.68 5.35
N LEU A 127 27.48 5.09 6.10
CA LEU A 127 27.39 4.88 7.55
C LEU A 127 27.32 3.38 7.89
N CYS A 128 26.58 2.60 7.10
CA CYS A 128 26.47 1.15 7.28
C CYS A 128 27.83 0.45 7.05
N TRP A 129 28.55 0.84 6.00
CA TRP A 129 29.92 0.36 5.76
C TRP A 129 30.88 0.76 6.88
N ALA A 130 30.82 2.01 7.36
CA ALA A 130 31.64 2.48 8.47
C ALA A 130 31.38 1.70 9.77
N MET A 131 30.11 1.44 10.10
CA MET A 131 29.75 0.59 11.24
C MET A 131 30.28 -0.84 11.09
N THR A 132 30.17 -1.42 9.89
CA THR A 132 30.62 -2.79 9.62
C THR A 132 32.14 -2.90 9.74
N ALA A 133 32.88 -1.94 9.19
CA ALA A 133 34.33 -1.87 9.30
C ALA A 133 34.79 -1.67 10.76
N CYS A 134 34.13 -0.79 11.50
CA CYS A 134 34.43 -0.56 12.92
C CYS A 134 34.25 -1.83 13.76
N LEU A 135 33.17 -2.59 13.53
CA LEU A 135 32.93 -3.89 14.17
C LEU A 135 33.97 -4.95 13.81
N PHE A 136 34.48 -4.93 12.57
CA PHE A 136 35.49 -5.89 12.13
C PHE A 136 36.88 -5.57 12.68
N LEU A 137 37.23 -4.28 12.80
CA LEU A 137 38.47 -3.81 13.42
C LEU A 137 38.48 -3.94 14.95
N ALA A 138 37.31 -3.96 15.59
CA ALA A 138 37.15 -4.17 17.03
C ALA A 138 37.15 -5.65 17.46
N ARG A 139 37.24 -6.59 16.50
CA ARG A 139 37.28 -8.04 16.72
C ARG A 139 38.69 -8.58 16.49
#